data_AF-J1EQH7-F1
#
_entry.id   AF-J1EQH7-F1
#
_cell.length_a   1.000
_cell.length_b   1.000
_cell.length_c   1.000
_cell.angle_alpha   90.00
_cell.angle_beta   90.00
_cell.angle_gamma   90.00
#
_symmetry.space_group_name_H-M   'P 1'
#
loop_
_entity.id
_entity.type
_entity.pdbx_description
1 polymer ?
#
loop_
_entity_poly.entity_id
_entity_poly.type
_entity_poly.pdbx_seq_one_letter_code
_entity_poly.pdbx_strand_id
1 'polypeptide(L)'
;MQFTETLDLFICTLATERDRPDVHATMLALADPDTITAVSVQIQQSLARGERVWLTADLHLNHANVIQYCNRPFADAATMNEYLVAQTRKVRDDEWLVIVGDVAMGDHDAAMTWVRRIPGRKVLVLGNHDLTRAGKCRYLNERAEDRRRPLFEAVVPFLAWQDTLGQNVFVSHYPASVDYPLPRILNYHGHLHRQVLPHTESAHFVNVGWDVTQGLVCL
;
A
#
# COMPACT_ATOMS: atom_id res chain seq x y z
N MET A 1 1.27 17.15 -6.20
CA MET A 1 2.64 16.92 -6.70
C MET A 1 2.60 16.60 -8.19
N GLN A 2 3.60 17.00 -8.95
CA GLN A 2 3.70 16.59 -10.36
C GLN A 2 4.23 15.16 -10.46
N PHE A 3 3.81 14.41 -11.49
CA PHE A 3 4.21 13.01 -11.67
C PHE A 3 5.73 12.84 -11.74
N THR A 4 6.44 13.65 -12.54
CA THR A 4 7.89 13.54 -12.74
C THR A 4 8.67 13.71 -11.44
N GLU A 5 8.32 14.69 -10.61
CA GLU A 5 8.92 14.92 -9.30
C GLU A 5 8.63 13.77 -8.32
N THR A 6 7.40 13.24 -8.37
CA THR A 6 7.00 12.08 -7.55
C THR A 6 7.76 10.81 -7.95
N LEU A 7 7.94 10.58 -9.25
CA LEU A 7 8.69 9.45 -9.78
C LEU A 7 10.16 9.52 -9.36
N ASP A 8 10.76 10.71 -9.43
CA ASP A 8 12.15 10.93 -9.00
C ASP A 8 12.32 10.67 -7.49
N LEU A 9 11.41 11.18 -6.64
CA LEU A 9 11.36 10.83 -5.22
C LEU A 9 11.26 9.32 -4.99
N PHE A 10 10.42 8.62 -5.76
CA PHE A 10 10.28 7.17 -5.66
C PHE A 10 11.55 6.43 -6.10
N ILE A 11 12.22 6.87 -7.16
CA ILE A 11 13.52 6.33 -7.60
C ILE A 11 14.57 6.48 -6.50
N CYS A 12 14.68 7.67 -5.90
CA CYS A 12 15.56 7.90 -4.76
C CYS A 12 15.22 6.98 -3.57
N THR A 13 13.93 6.80 -3.28
CA THR A 13 13.46 5.90 -2.21
C THR A 13 13.91 4.46 -2.48
N LEU A 14 13.71 3.93 -3.70
CA LEU A 14 14.18 2.58 -4.06
C LEU A 14 15.70 2.41 -3.95
N ALA A 15 16.48 3.48 -4.17
CA ALA A 15 17.94 3.43 -4.06
C ALA A 15 18.43 3.27 -2.60
N THR A 16 17.61 3.59 -1.61
CA THR A 16 17.91 3.34 -0.18
C THR A 16 17.57 1.94 0.29
N GLU A 17 16.80 1.21 -0.51
CA GLU A 17 16.29 -0.11 -0.15
C GLU A 17 17.25 -1.23 -0.52
N ARG A 18 17.01 -2.40 0.08
CA ARG A 18 17.78 -3.61 -0.24
C ARG A 18 17.68 -3.89 -1.74
N ASP A 19 18.84 -4.12 -2.38
CA ASP A 19 18.90 -4.39 -3.81
C ASP A 19 18.05 -5.61 -4.23
N ARG A 20 17.06 -5.33 -5.09
CA ARG A 20 16.12 -6.29 -5.69
C ARG A 20 15.81 -5.85 -7.12
N PRO A 21 16.76 -6.02 -8.07
CA PRO A 21 16.69 -5.37 -9.37
C PRO A 21 15.42 -5.71 -10.16
N ASP A 22 14.99 -6.97 -10.19
CA ASP A 22 13.77 -7.38 -10.92
C ASP A 22 12.48 -6.80 -10.30
N VAL A 23 12.45 -6.70 -8.97
CA VAL A 23 11.33 -6.13 -8.22
C VAL A 23 11.25 -4.62 -8.47
N HIS A 24 12.37 -3.92 -8.29
CA HIS A 24 12.46 -2.47 -8.49
C HIS A 24 12.20 -2.09 -9.95
N ALA A 25 12.76 -2.84 -10.91
CA ALA A 25 12.49 -2.65 -12.33
C ALA A 25 11.00 -2.79 -12.66
N THR A 26 10.31 -3.77 -12.04
CA THR A 26 8.86 -3.91 -12.26
C THR A 26 8.07 -2.79 -11.62
N MET A 27 8.42 -2.36 -10.40
CA MET A 27 7.78 -1.19 -9.77
C MET A 27 7.91 0.04 -10.66
N LEU A 28 9.09 0.30 -11.22
CA LEU A 28 9.33 1.41 -12.15
C LEU A 28 8.57 1.23 -13.48
N ALA A 29 8.51 0.02 -14.02
CA ALA A 29 7.74 -0.27 -15.23
C ALA A 29 6.23 -0.09 -15.05
N LEU A 30 5.72 -0.25 -13.82
CA LEU A 30 4.33 -0.02 -13.46
C LEU A 30 4.06 1.43 -13.00
N ALA A 31 5.07 2.32 -13.02
CA ALA A 31 4.90 3.74 -12.76
C ALA A 31 4.27 4.44 -13.98
N ASP A 32 3.05 4.05 -14.33
CA ASP A 32 2.31 4.64 -15.44
C ASP A 32 1.70 6.00 -15.05
N PRO A 33 2.04 7.10 -15.75
CA PRO A 33 1.61 8.45 -15.38
C PRO A 33 0.10 8.62 -15.43
N ASP A 34 -0.56 8.05 -16.43
CA ASP A 34 -2.01 8.21 -16.62
C ASP A 34 -2.77 7.49 -15.50
N THR A 35 -2.40 6.25 -15.20
CA THR A 35 -3.00 5.44 -14.13
C THR A 35 -2.79 6.09 -12.77
N ILE A 36 -1.55 6.45 -12.42
CA ILE A 36 -1.21 7.06 -11.13
C ILE A 36 -1.91 8.40 -10.95
N THR A 37 -1.90 9.25 -11.99
CA THR A 37 -2.55 10.56 -11.93
C THR A 37 -4.06 10.39 -11.78
N ALA A 38 -4.69 9.53 -12.59
CA ALA A 38 -6.13 9.31 -12.54
C ALA A 38 -6.60 8.82 -11.17
N VAL A 39 -5.96 7.80 -10.61
CA VAL A 39 -6.38 7.25 -9.31
C VAL A 39 -6.06 8.20 -8.15
N SER A 40 -4.92 8.90 -8.18
CA SER A 40 -4.56 9.89 -7.15
C SER A 40 -5.56 11.06 -7.14
N VAL A 41 -5.97 11.54 -8.32
CA VAL A 41 -7.00 12.59 -8.45
C VAL A 41 -8.34 12.10 -7.92
N GLN A 42 -8.76 10.86 -8.22
CA GLN A 42 -10.04 10.34 -7.69
C GLN A 42 -10.04 10.24 -6.16
N ILE A 43 -8.94 9.77 -5.56
CA ILE A 43 -8.78 9.72 -4.11
C ILE A 43 -8.80 11.14 -3.52
N GLN A 44 -8.01 12.06 -4.08
CA GLN A 44 -7.97 13.46 -3.65
C GLN A 44 -9.35 14.12 -3.71
N GLN A 45 -10.11 13.90 -4.79
CA GLN A 45 -11.47 14.43 -4.94
C GLN A 45 -12.44 13.82 -3.92
N SER A 46 -12.28 12.54 -3.57
CA SER A 46 -13.11 11.87 -2.56
C SER A 46 -12.86 12.48 -1.18
N LEU A 47 -11.59 12.67 -0.81
CA LEU A 47 -11.19 13.39 0.40
C LEU A 47 -11.75 14.82 0.43
N ALA A 48 -11.66 15.56 -0.68
CA ALA A 48 -12.20 16.92 -0.78
C ALA A 48 -13.73 16.99 -0.63
N ARG A 49 -14.46 15.91 -0.94
CA ARG A 49 -15.91 15.78 -0.69
C ARG A 49 -16.24 15.31 0.73
N GLY A 50 -15.25 15.03 1.57
CA GLY A 50 -15.44 14.48 2.91
C GLY A 50 -15.81 13.00 2.92
N GLU A 51 -15.52 12.27 1.83
CA GLU A 51 -15.67 10.82 1.77
C GLU A 51 -14.49 10.13 2.45
N ARG A 52 -14.75 8.97 3.05
CA ARG A 52 -13.71 8.21 3.76
C ARG A 52 -12.76 7.52 2.78
N VAL A 53 -11.46 7.67 3.05
CA VAL A 53 -10.42 6.87 2.40
C VAL A 53 -9.66 6.11 3.48
N TRP A 54 -9.64 4.78 3.37
CA TRP A 54 -8.99 3.91 4.32
C TRP A 54 -7.60 3.48 3.83
N LEU A 55 -6.65 3.38 4.75
CA LEU A 55 -5.30 2.90 4.50
C LEU A 55 -4.95 1.74 5.43
N THR A 56 -4.19 0.80 4.90
CA THR A 56 -3.54 -0.28 5.66
C THR A 56 -2.30 -0.74 4.89
N ALA A 57 -1.34 -1.38 5.55
CA ALA A 57 -0.23 -2.06 4.89
C ALA A 57 0.12 -3.38 5.59
N ASP A 58 1.00 -4.15 4.97
CA ASP A 58 1.67 -5.30 5.57
C ASP A 58 0.68 -6.35 6.10
N LEU A 59 -0.43 -6.57 5.39
CA LEU A 59 -1.43 -7.55 5.83
C LEU A 59 -0.81 -8.94 5.93
N HIS A 60 0.08 -9.30 4.99
CA HIS A 60 0.74 -10.60 4.93
C HIS A 60 -0.21 -11.77 5.18
N LEU A 61 -1.38 -11.73 4.54
CA LEU A 61 -2.33 -12.84 4.59
C LEU A 61 -1.62 -14.13 4.16
N ASN A 62 -1.94 -15.23 4.85
CA ASN A 62 -1.36 -16.55 4.63
C ASN A 62 0.14 -16.69 5.02
N HIS A 63 0.72 -15.72 5.74
CA HIS A 63 2.12 -15.74 6.18
C HIS A 63 2.28 -16.20 7.64
N ALA A 64 2.36 -17.51 7.91
CA ALA A 64 2.49 -17.99 9.30
C ALA A 64 3.71 -17.40 10.06
N ASN A 65 4.85 -17.24 9.38
CA ASN A 65 6.09 -16.77 10.02
C ASN A 65 6.02 -15.30 10.46
N VAL A 66 5.16 -14.47 9.86
CA VAL A 66 5.02 -13.05 10.25
C VAL A 66 4.50 -12.90 11.68
N ILE A 67 3.77 -13.90 12.19
CA ILE A 67 3.22 -13.90 13.54
C ILE A 67 4.36 -13.81 14.55
N GLN A 68 5.34 -14.70 14.46
CA GLN A 68 6.50 -14.67 15.35
C GLN A 68 7.40 -13.47 15.04
N TYR A 69 7.65 -13.20 13.76
CA TYR A 69 8.57 -12.13 13.35
C TYR A 69 8.12 -10.74 13.83
N CYS A 70 6.82 -10.45 13.74
CA CYS A 70 6.23 -9.18 14.16
C CYS A 70 5.53 -9.27 15.52
N ASN A 71 5.61 -10.40 16.24
CA ASN A 71 4.89 -10.63 17.49
C ASN A 71 3.39 -10.31 17.38
N ARG A 72 2.74 -10.76 16.30
CA ARG A 72 1.30 -10.60 16.11
C ARG A 72 0.56 -11.54 17.09
N PRO A 73 -0.56 -11.11 17.67
CA PRO A 73 -1.25 -11.87 18.72
C PRO A 73 -2.17 -12.97 18.16
N PHE A 74 -1.63 -13.85 17.30
CA PHE A 74 -2.38 -14.95 16.68
C PHE A 74 -1.69 -16.28 16.91
N ALA A 75 -2.46 -17.35 17.02
CA ALA A 75 -1.91 -18.70 17.16
C ALA A 75 -1.40 -19.25 15.82
N ASP A 76 -2.07 -18.89 14.72
CA ASP A 76 -1.78 -19.39 13.38
C ASP A 76 -2.22 -18.41 12.28
N ALA A 77 -1.85 -18.71 11.04
CA ALA A 77 -2.19 -17.87 9.89
C ALA A 77 -3.69 -17.83 9.60
N ALA A 78 -4.45 -18.88 9.92
CA ALA A 78 -5.89 -18.94 9.64
C ALA A 78 -6.66 -17.95 10.53
N THR A 79 -6.39 -18.00 11.84
CA THR A 79 -6.95 -17.07 12.83
C THR A 79 -6.53 -15.63 12.57
N MET A 80 -5.26 -15.40 12.18
CA MET A 80 -4.78 -14.09 11.72
C MET A 80 -5.57 -13.60 10.50
N ASN A 81 -5.68 -14.41 9.45
CA ASN A 81 -6.35 -14.03 8.21
C ASN A 81 -7.81 -13.67 8.45
N GLU A 82 -8.53 -14.48 9.25
CA GLU A 82 -9.92 -14.22 9.59
C GLU A 82 -10.08 -12.88 10.31
N TYR A 83 -9.22 -12.60 11.28
CA TYR A 83 -9.25 -11.35 12.02
C TYR A 83 -8.95 -10.14 11.12
N LEU A 84 -7.88 -10.20 10.32
CA LEU A 84 -7.49 -9.11 9.42
C LEU A 84 -8.61 -8.81 8.40
N VAL A 85 -9.16 -9.83 7.76
CA VAL A 85 -10.29 -9.65 6.82
C VAL A 85 -11.55 -9.17 7.55
N ALA A 86 -11.78 -9.55 8.80
CA ALA A 86 -12.90 -9.01 9.57
C ALA A 86 -12.72 -7.51 9.85
N GLN A 87 -11.50 -7.03 10.11
CA GLN A 87 -11.24 -5.60 10.31
C GLN A 87 -11.50 -4.76 9.06
N THR A 88 -11.23 -5.29 7.86
CA THR A 88 -11.50 -4.57 6.61
C THR A 88 -12.99 -4.38 6.31
N ARG A 89 -13.89 -5.12 6.99
CA ARG A 89 -15.36 -4.97 6.85
C ARG A 89 -15.91 -3.62 7.33
N LYS A 90 -15.08 -2.78 7.96
CA LYS A 90 -15.41 -1.39 8.27
C LYS A 90 -15.50 -0.53 7.01
N VAL A 91 -14.79 -0.90 5.95
CA VAL A 91 -14.82 -0.23 4.65
C VAL A 91 -16.08 -0.66 3.90
N ARG A 92 -16.87 0.31 3.46
CA ARG A 92 -18.05 0.06 2.62
C ARG A 92 -17.65 -0.19 1.17
N ASP A 93 -18.53 -0.82 0.40
CA ASP A 93 -18.23 -1.19 -0.99
C ASP A 93 -17.97 0.00 -1.91
N ASP A 94 -18.49 1.18 -1.58
CA ASP A 94 -18.31 2.44 -2.30
C ASP A 94 -17.11 3.27 -1.81
N GLU A 95 -16.51 2.91 -0.66
CA GLU A 95 -15.37 3.61 -0.07
C GLU A 95 -14.03 3.11 -0.61
N TRP A 96 -13.03 3.98 -0.59
CA TRP A 96 -11.67 3.63 -0.99
C TRP A 96 -10.93 2.86 0.11
N LEU A 97 -10.22 1.81 -0.30
CA LEU A 97 -9.20 1.14 0.50
C LEU A 97 -7.88 1.12 -0.27
N VAL A 98 -6.91 1.89 0.22
CA VAL A 98 -5.54 1.89 -0.27
C VAL A 98 -4.72 0.91 0.57
N ILE A 99 -4.25 -0.18 -0.05
CA ILE A 99 -3.36 -1.14 0.58
C ILE A 99 -1.92 -0.79 0.19
N VAL A 100 -1.12 -0.37 1.16
CA VAL A 100 0.25 0.14 0.98
C VAL A 100 1.28 -0.98 1.08
N GLY A 101 1.04 -2.00 0.27
CA GLY A 101 1.95 -3.09 -0.02
C GLY A 101 1.79 -4.32 0.87
N ASP A 102 2.39 -5.40 0.39
CA ASP A 102 2.57 -6.68 1.08
C ASP A 102 1.24 -7.30 1.56
N VAL A 103 0.34 -7.51 0.59
CA VAL A 103 -1.03 -8.00 0.82
C VAL A 103 -1.02 -9.43 1.39
N ALA A 104 -0.22 -10.31 0.80
CA ALA A 104 -0.19 -11.73 1.12
C ALA A 104 1.16 -12.38 0.82
N MET A 105 1.41 -13.53 1.45
CA MET A 105 2.63 -14.31 1.25
C MET A 105 2.32 -15.81 1.33
N GLY A 106 3.12 -16.63 0.66
CA GLY A 106 2.93 -18.08 0.60
C GLY A 106 2.21 -18.52 -0.68
N ASP A 107 1.36 -19.53 -0.58
CA ASP A 107 0.58 -20.04 -1.70
C ASP A 107 -0.41 -18.98 -2.21
N HIS A 108 -0.37 -18.72 -3.52
CA HIS A 108 -1.13 -17.64 -4.15
C HIS A 108 -2.63 -17.93 -4.15
N ASP A 109 -3.03 -19.14 -4.52
CA ASP A 109 -4.45 -19.50 -4.61
C ASP A 109 -5.11 -19.49 -3.23
N ALA A 110 -4.43 -20.05 -2.23
CA ALA A 110 -4.86 -19.99 -0.82
C ALA A 110 -4.96 -18.53 -0.32
N ALA A 111 -3.96 -17.69 -0.59
CA ALA A 111 -4.01 -16.28 -0.24
C ALA A 111 -5.20 -15.57 -0.89
N MET A 112 -5.45 -15.84 -2.18
CA MET A 112 -6.53 -15.23 -2.95
C MET A 112 -7.93 -15.58 -2.44
N THR A 113 -8.10 -16.68 -1.68
CA THR A 113 -9.37 -16.95 -0.97
C THR A 113 -9.69 -15.90 0.11
N TRP A 114 -8.66 -15.26 0.67
CA TRP A 114 -8.80 -14.20 1.67
C TRP A 114 -8.83 -12.81 1.03
N VAL A 115 -7.94 -12.53 0.08
CA VAL A 115 -7.84 -11.21 -0.55
C VAL A 115 -9.15 -10.81 -1.23
N ARG A 116 -9.84 -11.75 -1.90
CA ARG A 116 -11.13 -11.47 -2.57
C ARG A 116 -12.26 -11.08 -1.60
N ARG A 117 -12.13 -11.39 -0.31
CA ARG A 117 -13.12 -11.04 0.73
C ARG A 117 -12.94 -9.63 1.29
N ILE A 118 -11.86 -8.94 0.91
CA ILE A 118 -11.62 -7.55 1.32
C ILE A 118 -12.60 -6.63 0.54
N PRO A 119 -13.45 -5.85 1.21
CA PRO A 119 -14.48 -5.02 0.56
C PRO A 119 -13.89 -3.74 -0.04
N GLY A 120 -14.78 -2.86 -0.54
CA GLY A 120 -14.43 -1.51 -0.99
C GLY A 120 -13.78 -1.41 -2.37
N ARG A 121 -13.54 -0.17 -2.79
CA ARG A 121 -12.80 0.22 -3.99
C ARG A 121 -11.31 0.14 -3.69
N LYS A 122 -10.65 -0.92 -4.17
CA LYS A 122 -9.29 -1.27 -3.74
C LYS A 122 -8.24 -0.68 -4.67
N VAL A 123 -7.24 -0.03 -4.11
CA VAL A 123 -5.99 0.35 -4.79
C VAL A 123 -4.84 -0.34 -4.09
N LEU A 124 -3.96 -1.00 -4.84
CA LEU A 124 -2.73 -1.56 -4.31
C LEU A 124 -1.56 -0.63 -4.66
N VAL A 125 -0.90 -0.09 -3.63
CA VAL A 125 0.42 0.52 -3.74
C VAL A 125 1.44 -0.60 -3.47
N LEU A 126 2.19 -1.02 -4.49
CA LEU A 126 2.98 -2.25 -4.48
C LEU A 126 4.04 -2.26 -3.37
N GLY A 127 4.04 -3.34 -2.59
CA GLY A 127 5.17 -3.77 -1.77
C GLY A 127 6.01 -4.83 -2.48
N ASN A 128 7.14 -5.19 -1.88
CA ASN A 128 8.05 -6.14 -2.50
C ASN A 128 7.58 -7.59 -2.46
N HIS A 129 6.69 -7.96 -1.53
CA HIS A 129 6.12 -9.31 -1.47
C HIS A 129 4.93 -9.49 -2.44
N ASP A 130 4.40 -8.39 -2.99
CA ASP A 130 3.38 -8.40 -4.04
C ASP A 130 3.95 -8.79 -5.42
N LEU A 131 5.28 -8.86 -5.51
CA LEU A 131 6.05 -9.26 -6.67
C LEU A 131 6.74 -10.59 -6.37
N THR A 132 6.89 -11.45 -7.38
CA THR A 132 7.79 -12.61 -7.26
C THR A 132 9.24 -12.16 -7.26
N ARG A 133 10.18 -13.06 -6.92
CA ARG A 133 11.61 -12.76 -7.00
C ARG A 133 12.06 -12.34 -8.41
N ALA A 134 11.38 -12.84 -9.44
CA ALA A 134 11.63 -12.48 -10.84
C ALA A 134 10.82 -11.25 -11.30
N GLY A 135 10.33 -10.42 -10.37
CA GLY A 135 9.58 -9.19 -10.68
C GLY A 135 8.14 -9.38 -11.14
N LYS A 136 7.61 -10.61 -11.26
CA LYS A 136 6.22 -10.79 -11.73
C LYS A 136 5.22 -10.28 -10.69
N CYS A 137 4.37 -9.31 -11.05
CA CYS A 137 3.27 -8.87 -10.17
C CYS A 137 2.20 -9.96 -10.02
N ARG A 138 1.79 -10.19 -8.77
CA ARG A 138 0.80 -11.22 -8.41
C ARG A 138 -0.63 -10.82 -8.72
N TYR A 139 -0.93 -9.52 -8.85
CA TYR A 139 -2.32 -9.03 -8.76
C TYR A 139 -2.87 -8.35 -10.03
N LEU A 140 -2.03 -8.03 -11.03
CA LEU A 140 -2.47 -7.33 -12.25
C LEU A 140 -3.66 -7.99 -12.97
N ASN A 141 -3.67 -9.33 -12.97
CA ASN A 141 -4.70 -10.11 -13.67
C ASN A 141 -5.75 -10.71 -12.73
N GLU A 142 -5.69 -10.38 -11.45
CA GLU A 142 -6.67 -10.90 -10.49
C GLU A 142 -8.04 -10.25 -10.68
N ARG A 143 -9.07 -11.03 -10.39
CA ARG A 143 -10.47 -10.62 -10.53
C ARG A 143 -11.18 -10.75 -9.19
N ALA A 144 -12.18 -9.91 -9.00
CA ALA A 144 -13.11 -10.03 -7.89
C ALA A 144 -13.88 -11.36 -7.94
N GLU A 145 -14.62 -11.67 -6.88
CA GLU A 145 -15.35 -12.93 -6.75
C GLU A 145 -16.37 -13.16 -7.89
N ASP A 146 -16.98 -12.10 -8.40
CA ASP A 146 -17.87 -12.15 -9.57
C ASP A 146 -17.17 -12.47 -10.90
N ARG A 147 -15.83 -12.49 -10.91
CA ARG A 147 -14.94 -12.68 -12.07
C ARG A 147 -15.13 -11.68 -13.21
N ARG A 148 -15.91 -10.62 -13.02
CA ARG A 148 -16.24 -9.62 -14.04
C ARG A 148 -15.33 -8.41 -13.95
N ARG A 149 -15.06 -7.96 -12.73
CA ARG A 149 -14.25 -6.76 -12.49
C ARG A 149 -12.84 -7.10 -11.99
N PRO A 150 -11.84 -6.26 -12.30
CA PRO A 150 -10.52 -6.32 -11.64
C PRO A 150 -10.67 -6.36 -10.12
N LEU A 151 -9.79 -7.09 -9.45
CA LEU A 151 -9.77 -7.12 -7.99
C LEU A 151 -9.39 -5.76 -7.38
N PHE A 152 -8.43 -5.09 -8.02
CA PHE A 152 -7.96 -3.75 -7.69
C PHE A 152 -8.34 -2.81 -8.84
N GLU A 153 -8.84 -1.62 -8.50
CA GLU A 153 -9.06 -0.55 -9.49
C GLU A 153 -7.74 -0.05 -10.08
N ALA A 154 -6.67 -0.08 -9.28
CA ALA A 154 -5.32 0.19 -9.74
C ALA A 154 -4.28 -0.60 -8.92
N VAL A 155 -3.20 -0.99 -9.59
CA VAL A 155 -2.00 -1.57 -8.98
C VAL A 155 -0.83 -0.70 -9.42
N VAL A 156 -0.29 0.09 -8.51
CA VAL A 156 0.70 1.15 -8.80
C VAL A 156 1.86 1.10 -7.80
N PRO A 157 3.06 1.59 -8.14
CA PRO A 157 4.18 1.65 -7.21
C PRO A 157 4.04 2.74 -6.12
N PHE A 158 3.32 3.82 -6.41
CA PHE A 158 3.10 4.94 -5.50
C PHE A 158 1.83 5.71 -5.87
N LEU A 159 1.38 6.56 -4.95
CA LEU A 159 0.38 7.60 -5.17
C LEU A 159 0.92 8.94 -4.70
N ALA A 160 0.43 10.04 -5.28
CA ALA A 160 0.73 11.36 -4.75
C ALA A 160 -0.39 12.37 -5.05
N TRP A 161 -0.65 13.23 -4.06
CA TRP A 161 -1.59 14.34 -4.20
C TRP A 161 -1.16 15.52 -3.32
N GLN A 162 -1.92 16.62 -3.38
CA GLN A 162 -1.84 17.67 -2.37
C GLN A 162 -3.14 17.69 -1.59
N ASP A 163 -3.07 17.76 -0.27
CA ASP A 163 -4.27 17.90 0.55
C ASP A 163 -4.86 19.33 0.44
N THR A 164 -5.96 19.58 1.14
CA THR A 164 -6.64 20.87 1.13
C THR A 164 -5.84 22.00 1.80
N LEU A 165 -4.80 21.67 2.55
CA LEU A 165 -3.88 22.61 3.20
C LEU A 165 -2.60 22.84 2.40
N GLY A 166 -2.47 22.20 1.23
CA GLY A 166 -1.29 22.27 0.37
C GLY A 166 -0.12 21.38 0.82
N GLN A 167 -0.34 20.45 1.75
CA GLN A 167 0.66 19.43 2.11
C GLN A 167 0.85 18.46 0.95
N ASN A 168 2.11 18.17 0.61
CA ASN A 168 2.43 17.15 -0.38
C ASN A 168 2.24 15.77 0.27
N VAL A 169 1.33 14.95 -0.25
CA VAL A 169 1.10 13.59 0.25
C VAL A 169 1.72 12.60 -0.73
N PHE A 170 2.55 11.70 -0.19
CA PHE A 170 3.20 10.63 -0.93
C PHE A 170 2.89 9.28 -0.29
N VAL A 171 2.36 8.33 -1.06
CA VAL A 171 2.05 6.99 -0.55
C VAL A 171 2.92 5.99 -1.28
N SER A 172 3.73 5.26 -0.54
CA SER A 172 4.68 4.28 -1.05
C SER A 172 4.84 3.18 -0.01
N HIS A 173 5.02 1.93 -0.43
CA HIS A 173 5.28 0.86 0.54
C HIS A 173 6.54 1.13 1.37
N TYR A 174 7.62 1.48 0.68
CA TYR A 174 8.87 1.92 1.29
C TYR A 174 8.77 3.34 1.85
N PRO A 175 9.30 3.61 3.04
CA PRO A 175 9.36 4.96 3.58
C PRO A 175 10.30 5.84 2.74
N ALA A 176 9.85 7.03 2.38
CA ALA A 176 10.64 8.03 1.65
C ALA A 176 11.67 8.72 2.56
N SER A 177 12.56 7.93 3.15
CA SER A 177 13.56 8.37 4.14
C SER A 177 14.76 9.14 3.54
N VAL A 178 14.74 9.35 2.22
CA VAL A 178 15.74 10.15 1.50
C VAL A 178 15.59 11.63 1.81
N ASP A 179 16.71 12.34 1.92
CA ASP A 179 16.69 13.79 1.88
C ASP A 179 16.37 14.23 0.45
N TYR A 180 15.22 14.89 0.27
CA TYR A 180 14.68 15.26 -1.04
C TYR A 180 14.23 16.72 -1.00
N PRO A 181 14.49 17.52 -2.05
CA PRO A 181 14.24 18.97 -2.06
C PRO A 181 12.75 19.33 -2.22
N LEU A 182 11.84 18.50 -1.72
CA LEU A 182 10.41 18.77 -1.66
C LEU A 182 10.01 18.99 -0.20
N PRO A 183 9.62 20.21 0.20
CA PRO A 183 9.27 20.47 1.58
C PRO A 183 7.92 19.85 1.93
N ARG A 184 7.77 19.48 3.20
CA ARG A 184 6.50 19.05 3.80
C ARG A 184 5.88 17.88 3.04
N ILE A 185 6.60 16.76 3.00
CA ILE A 185 6.06 15.49 2.53
C ILE A 185 5.36 14.82 3.72
N LEU A 186 4.09 14.47 3.55
CA LEU A 186 3.40 13.51 4.41
C LEU A 186 3.48 12.15 3.72
N ASN A 187 4.31 11.25 4.25
CA ASN A 187 4.53 9.94 3.66
C ASN A 187 3.75 8.86 4.42
N TYR A 188 2.70 8.32 3.80
CA TYR A 188 2.04 7.11 4.27
C TYR A 188 2.77 5.88 3.73
N HIS A 189 3.27 5.04 4.63
CA HIS A 189 4.10 3.89 4.26
C HIS A 189 3.79 2.63 5.07
N GLY A 190 4.34 1.50 4.64
CA GLY A 190 4.34 0.23 5.37
C GLY A 190 5.77 -0.23 5.61
N HIS A 191 6.07 -1.48 5.26
CA HIS A 191 7.40 -2.08 5.11
C HIS A 191 8.18 -2.30 6.43
N LEU A 192 8.24 -1.28 7.28
CA LEU A 192 9.01 -1.28 8.53
C LEU A 192 8.33 -2.06 9.67
N HIS A 193 7.18 -2.69 9.39
CA HIS A 193 6.36 -3.39 10.37
C HIS A 193 6.16 -2.53 11.61
N ARG A 194 6.67 -2.95 12.77
CA ARG A 194 6.47 -2.27 14.07
C ARG A 194 7.26 -0.97 14.23
N GLN A 195 8.21 -0.68 13.35
CA GLN A 195 9.06 0.49 13.50
C GLN A 195 8.37 1.75 12.96
N VAL A 196 8.55 2.85 13.68
CA VAL A 196 8.04 4.17 13.30
C VAL A 196 9.25 5.08 13.14
N LEU A 197 9.35 5.77 12.01
CA LEU A 197 10.42 6.73 11.78
C LEU A 197 10.11 8.05 12.49
N PRO A 198 11.12 8.72 13.07
CA PRO A 198 10.97 10.10 13.53
C PRO A 198 10.71 11.03 12.33
N HIS A 199 10.01 12.14 12.57
CA HIS A 199 9.88 13.19 11.56
C HIS A 199 11.23 13.85 11.28
N THR A 200 11.39 14.35 10.07
CA THR A 200 12.50 15.23 9.66
C THR A 200 11.97 16.65 9.44
N GLU A 201 12.85 17.58 9.07
CA GLU A 201 12.43 18.93 8.67
C GLU A 201 11.57 18.92 7.39
N SER A 202 11.79 17.93 6.52
CA SER A 202 11.16 17.83 5.19
C SER A 202 10.02 16.82 5.13
N ALA A 203 10.00 15.80 5.99
CA ALA A 203 9.07 14.67 5.90
C ALA A 203 8.46 14.27 7.25
N HIS A 204 7.16 13.97 7.22
CA HIS A 204 6.42 13.32 8.29
C HIS A 204 6.01 11.92 7.84
N PHE A 205 6.49 10.90 8.55
CA PHE A 205 6.22 9.50 8.23
C PHE A 205 5.04 8.97 9.05
N VAL A 206 4.08 8.38 8.36
CA VAL A 206 2.94 7.69 8.97
C VAL A 206 2.96 6.23 8.51
N ASN A 207 3.41 5.35 9.41
CA ASN A 207 3.36 3.91 9.17
C ASN A 207 1.90 3.41 9.32
N VAL A 208 1.28 3.05 8.20
CA VAL A 208 -0.09 2.51 8.12
C VAL A 208 -0.12 0.98 8.17
N GLY A 209 1.05 0.36 8.39
CA GLY A 209 1.22 -1.08 8.56
C GLY A 209 0.42 -1.62 9.74
N TRP A 210 -0.18 -2.80 9.53
CA TRP A 210 -0.97 -3.49 10.54
C TRP A 210 -0.23 -3.63 11.87
N ASP A 211 1.09 -3.86 11.80
CA ASP A 211 1.93 -4.10 12.97
C ASP A 211 2.11 -2.86 13.87
N VAL A 212 1.73 -1.67 13.39
CA VAL A 212 1.66 -0.42 14.18
C VAL A 212 0.22 -0.10 14.55
N THR A 213 -0.69 -0.13 13.57
CA THR A 213 -2.04 0.43 13.72
C THR A 213 -3.02 -0.54 14.35
N GLN A 214 -2.79 -1.86 14.19
CA GLN A 214 -3.73 -2.93 14.51
C GLN A 214 -5.15 -2.66 14.00
N GLY A 215 -5.25 -1.96 12.88
CA GLY A 215 -6.51 -1.48 12.33
C GLY A 215 -6.33 -0.86 10.94
N LEU A 216 -7.31 -0.05 10.55
CA LEU A 216 -7.26 0.76 9.34
C LEU A 216 -7.11 2.22 9.77
N VAL A 217 -6.33 2.98 9.03
CA VAL A 217 -6.27 4.44 9.16
C VAL A 217 -7.34 5.03 8.26
N CYS A 218 -8.25 5.84 8.81
CA CYS A 218 -9.22 6.60 8.02
C CYS A 218 -8.72 8.02 7.85
N LEU A 219 -8.71 8.49 6.60
CA LEU A 219 -8.58 9.90 6.25
C LEU A 219 -9.95 10.54 6.08
#